data_AF-A0A076MHA7-F1
#
_entry.id   AF-A0A076MHA7-F1
#
_cell.length_a   1.000
_cell.length_b   1.000
_cell.length_c   1.000
_cell.angle_alpha   90.00
_cell.angle_beta   90.00
_cell.angle_gamma   90.00
#
_symmetry.space_group_name_H-M   'P 1'
#
loop_
_entity.id
_entity.type
_entity.pdbx_description
1 polymer ?
#
loop_
_entity_poly.entity_id
_entity_poly.type
_entity_poly.pdbx_seq_one_letter_code
_entity_poly.pdbx_strand_id
1 'polypeptide(L)'
;MAAAISAATGITAPYEQLPIDELRRVKPRFAQGYEYLNNNPEPPIDFAALRALQPGLMTFIRWLERTGSAQLKAGFAAAKKNLRSSQKQFWRAENSQFAKPI
;
A
#
# COMPACT_ATOMS: atom_id res chain seq x y z
N MET A 1 8.80 7.92 2.26
CA MET A 1 8.24 6.62 2.71
C MET A 1 8.68 5.45 1.83
N ALA A 2 8.46 5.50 0.50
CA ALA A 2 8.81 4.44 -0.44
C ALA A 2 10.29 3.98 -0.39
N ALA A 3 11.23 4.94 -0.30
CA ALA A 3 12.66 4.63 -0.13
C ALA A 3 12.96 3.85 1.16
N ALA A 4 12.35 4.25 2.29
CA ALA A 4 12.53 3.55 3.57
C ALA A 4 11.95 2.13 3.55
N ILE A 5 10.82 1.94 2.87
CA ILE A 5 10.26 0.60 2.63
C ILE A 5 11.22 -0.22 1.76
N SER A 6 11.76 0.37 0.70
CA SER A 6 12.70 -0.32 -0.19
C SER A 6 13.95 -0.76 0.56
N ALA A 7 14.54 0.13 1.35
CA ALA A 7 15.70 -0.17 2.19
C ALA A 7 15.39 -1.25 3.24
N ALA A 8 14.27 -1.13 3.96
CA ALA A 8 13.93 -2.07 5.04
C ALA A 8 13.54 -3.46 4.52
N THR A 9 13.01 -3.56 3.30
CA THR A 9 12.52 -4.82 2.74
C THR A 9 13.47 -5.46 1.74
N GLY A 10 14.38 -4.70 1.12
CA GLY A 10 15.19 -5.14 -0.01
C GLY A 10 14.40 -5.28 -1.31
N ILE A 11 13.15 -4.81 -1.35
CA ILE A 11 12.26 -4.88 -2.52
C ILE A 11 12.08 -3.45 -3.04
N THR A 12 12.35 -3.22 -4.32
CA THR A 12 12.13 -1.92 -4.94
C THR A 12 10.64 -1.55 -4.88
N ALA A 13 10.31 -0.51 -4.12
CA ALA A 13 8.99 0.08 -4.03
C ALA A 13 9.04 1.50 -4.63
N PRO A 14 8.67 1.68 -5.91
CA PRO A 14 8.59 3.00 -6.51
C PRO A 14 7.47 3.82 -5.86
N TYR A 15 7.64 5.14 -5.84
CA TYR A 15 6.56 6.05 -5.51
C TYR A 15 5.96 6.56 -6.81
N GLU A 16 4.66 6.31 -6.98
CA GLU A 16 3.87 6.84 -8.08
C GLU A 16 2.68 7.59 -7.47
N GLN A 17 2.53 8.85 -7.87
CA GLN A 17 1.40 9.66 -7.45
C GLN A 17 0.20 9.32 -8.33
N LEU A 18 -0.87 8.84 -7.71
CA LEU A 18 -2.13 8.59 -8.41
C LEU A 18 -2.93 9.90 -8.52
N PRO A 19 -3.40 10.30 -9.71
CA PRO A 19 -4.31 11.42 -9.85
C PRO A 19 -5.58 11.19 -9.02
N ILE A 20 -6.04 12.23 -8.33
CA ILE A 20 -7.15 12.11 -7.40
C ILE A 20 -8.45 11.68 -8.09
N ASP A 21 -8.64 12.08 -9.35
CA ASP A 21 -9.79 11.69 -10.17
C ASP A 21 -9.80 10.19 -10.48
N GLU A 22 -8.63 9.59 -10.67
CA GLU A 22 -8.49 8.15 -10.87
C GLU A 22 -8.80 7.38 -9.58
N LEU A 23 -8.27 7.86 -8.45
CA LEU A 23 -8.61 7.30 -7.13
C LEU A 23 -10.12 7.39 -6.86
N ARG A 24 -10.76 8.51 -7.23
CA ARG A 24 -12.19 8.73 -7.02
C ARG A 24 -13.05 7.72 -7.77
N ARG A 25 -12.66 7.33 -8.99
CA ARG A 25 -13.38 6.30 -9.78
C ARG A 25 -13.38 4.93 -9.09
N VAL A 26 -12.30 4.57 -8.39
CA VAL A 26 -12.14 3.22 -7.81
C VAL A 26 -12.52 3.17 -6.33
N LYS A 27 -12.28 4.24 -5.57
CA LYS A 27 -12.43 4.34 -4.12
C LYS A 27 -12.85 5.76 -3.67
N PRO A 28 -14.11 6.19 -3.92
CA PRO A 28 -14.57 7.56 -3.66
C PRO A 28 -14.31 8.08 -2.24
N ARG A 29 -14.57 7.26 -1.21
CA ARG A 29 -14.34 7.63 0.20
C ARG A 29 -12.87 7.91 0.51
N PHE A 30 -11.93 7.21 -0.13
CA PHE A 30 -10.51 7.45 0.06
C PHE A 30 -10.07 8.72 -0.66
N ALA A 31 -10.60 8.99 -1.86
CA ALA A 31 -10.33 10.23 -2.58
C ALA A 31 -10.73 11.45 -1.74
N GLN A 32 -11.91 11.45 -1.13
CA GLN A 32 -12.35 12.53 -0.24
C GLN A 32 -11.36 12.77 0.92
N GLY A 33 -10.83 11.70 1.53
CA GLY A 33 -9.82 11.82 2.59
C GLY A 33 -8.53 12.47 2.09
N TYR A 34 -8.00 12.04 0.96
CA TYR A 34 -6.79 12.63 0.38
C TYR A 34 -7.00 14.06 -0.11
N GLU A 35 -8.17 14.40 -0.63
CA GLU A 35 -8.53 15.78 -0.97
C GLU A 35 -8.49 16.69 0.24
N TYR A 36 -9.02 16.22 1.38
CA TYR A 36 -8.93 16.98 2.63
C TYR A 36 -7.46 17.18 3.03
N LEU A 37 -6.67 16.11 3.07
CA LEU A 37 -5.24 16.17 3.46
C LEU A 37 -4.40 17.06 2.53
N ASN A 38 -4.70 17.08 1.23
CA ASN A 38 -3.96 17.89 0.26
C ASN A 38 -4.29 19.38 0.34
N ASN A 39 -5.52 19.72 0.75
CA ASN A 39 -6.01 21.10 0.75
C ASN A 39 -5.96 21.76 2.14
N ASN A 40 -5.76 20.97 3.20
CA ASN A 40 -5.72 21.48 4.58
C ASN A 40 -4.34 21.17 5.18
N PRO A 41 -3.60 22.18 5.64
CA PRO A 41 -2.36 21.91 6.37
C PRO A 41 -2.69 21.16 7.66
N GLU A 42 -1.96 20.09 7.91
CA GLU A 42 -2.02 19.40 9.20
C GLU A 42 -1.57 20.36 10.31
N PRO A 43 -2.27 20.39 11.47
CA PRO A 43 -1.80 21.16 12.60
C PRO A 43 -0.41 20.65 13.03
N PRO A 44 0.49 21.54 13.48
CA PRO A 44 1.80 21.12 13.96
C PRO A 44 1.64 20.16 15.14
N ILE A 45 2.33 19.01 15.07
CA ILE A 45 2.29 17.99 16.11
C ILE A 45 3.55 18.11 16.97
N ASP A 46 3.38 18.27 18.28
CA ASP A 46 4.47 18.20 19.25
C ASP A 46 4.85 16.75 19.55
N PHE A 47 5.74 16.20 18.73
CA PHE A 47 6.26 14.85 18.93
C PHE A 47 7.10 14.69 20.21
N ALA A 48 7.65 15.78 20.77
CA ALA A 48 8.40 15.70 22.01
C ALA A 48 7.45 15.48 23.19
N ALA A 49 6.36 16.27 23.27
CA ALA A 49 5.31 16.08 24.26
C ALA A 49 4.65 14.69 24.14
N LEU A 50 4.34 14.25 22.91
CA LEU A 50 3.78 12.90 22.70
C LEU A 50 4.72 11.78 23.15
N ARG A 51 6.03 11.93 22.95
CA ARG A 51 7.02 10.94 23.43
C ARG A 51 7.24 11.02 24.94
N ALA A 52 7.07 12.17 25.56
CA ALA A 52 7.06 12.28 27.01
C ALA A 52 5.89 11.51 27.63
N LEU A 53 4.70 11.59 27.02
CA LEU A 53 3.51 10.85 27.45
C LEU A 53 3.59 9.35 27.13
N GLN A 54 4.12 9.00 25.96
CA GLN A 54 4.28 7.61 25.50
C GLN A 54 5.71 7.37 25.01
N PRO A 55 6.64 6.99 25.91
CA PRO A 55 8.06 6.76 25.55
C PRO A 55 8.27 5.70 24.46
N GLY A 56 7.32 4.78 24.32
CA GLY A 56 7.34 3.74 23.29
C GLY A 56 6.86 4.18 21.90
N LEU A 57 6.49 5.46 21.70
CA LEU A 57 5.97 5.94 20.43
C LEU A 57 7.02 5.81 19.31
N MET A 58 6.77 4.88 18.39
CA MET A 58 7.73 4.55 17.34
C MET A 58 7.76 5.61 16.25
N THR A 59 8.95 5.88 15.73
CA THR A 59 9.08 6.45 14.39
C THR A 59 8.71 5.40 13.35
N PHE A 60 8.40 5.85 12.13
CA PHE A 60 8.16 4.94 11.01
C PHE A 60 9.34 3.97 10.78
N ILE A 61 10.58 4.45 10.91
CA ILE A 61 11.80 3.63 10.77
C ILE A 61 11.88 2.58 11.89
N ARG A 62 11.68 2.96 13.15
CA ARG A 62 11.66 2.02 14.28
C ARG A 62 10.58 0.95 14.12
N TRP A 63 9.41 1.33 13.61
CA TRP A 63 8.35 0.37 13.31
C TRP A 63 8.77 -0.59 12.20
N LEU A 64 9.37 -0.10 11.10
CA LEU A 64 9.89 -0.94 10.01
C LEU A 64 10.93 -1.95 10.51
N GLU A 65 11.85 -1.52 11.37
CA GLU A 65 12.88 -2.37 11.99
C GLU A 65 12.26 -3.47 12.86
N ARG A 66 11.29 -3.11 13.72
CA ARG A 66 10.74 -4.03 14.72
C ARG A 66 9.76 -5.04 14.14
N THR A 67 8.87 -4.61 13.24
CA THR A 67 7.75 -5.45 12.77
C THR A 67 7.34 -5.15 11.32
N GLY A 68 7.41 -3.90 10.89
CA GLY A 68 6.86 -3.44 9.62
C GLY A 68 7.48 -4.10 8.40
N SER A 69 8.80 -4.32 8.38
CA SER A 69 9.48 -4.99 7.25
C SER A 69 8.94 -6.42 7.04
N ALA A 70 8.77 -7.19 8.11
CA ALA A 70 8.24 -8.55 8.03
C ALA A 70 6.79 -8.57 7.54
N GLN A 71 5.95 -7.66 8.04
CA GLN A 71 4.56 -7.52 7.62
C GLN A 71 4.44 -7.14 6.15
N LEU A 72 5.23 -6.17 5.69
CA LEU A 72 5.25 -5.74 4.29
C LEU A 72 5.72 -6.87 3.36
N LYS A 73 6.79 -7.59 3.71
CA LYS A 73 7.27 -8.75 2.94
C LYS A 73 6.19 -9.82 2.80
N ALA A 74 5.49 -10.13 3.89
CA ALA A 74 4.37 -11.08 3.86
C ALA A 74 3.23 -10.60 2.95
N GLY A 75 2.87 -9.31 3.05
CA GLY A 75 1.86 -8.67 2.19
C GLY A 75 2.23 -8.72 0.71
N PHE A 76 3.46 -8.37 0.34
CA PHE A 76 3.95 -8.44 -1.04
C PHE A 76 3.93 -9.88 -1.58
N ALA A 77 4.33 -10.85 -0.77
CA ALA A 77 4.27 -12.26 -1.14
C ALA A 77 2.82 -12.74 -1.39
N ALA A 78 1.87 -12.32 -0.54
CA ALA A 78 0.45 -12.62 -0.71
C ALA A 78 -0.14 -11.97 -1.98
N ALA A 79 0.16 -10.68 -2.23
CA ALA A 79 -0.28 -9.98 -3.43
C ALA A 79 0.22 -10.68 -4.71
N LYS A 80 1.50 -11.09 -4.74
CA LYS A 80 2.07 -11.85 -5.87
C LYS A 80 1.40 -13.21 -6.07
N LYS A 81 0.92 -13.87 -5.01
CA LYS A 81 0.14 -15.12 -5.13
C LYS A 81 -1.24 -14.83 -5.75
N ASN A 82 -1.94 -13.80 -5.28
CA ASN A 82 -3.26 -13.44 -5.79
C ASN A 82 -3.23 -13.04 -7.27
N LEU A 83 -2.21 -12.26 -7.69
CA LEU A 83 -2.04 -11.88 -9.09
C LEU A 83 -1.85 -13.10 -10.01
N ARG A 84 -1.05 -14.09 -9.57
CA ARG A 84 -0.87 -15.34 -10.33
C ARG A 84 -2.15 -16.17 -10.40
N SER A 85 -2.96 -16.16 -9.35
CA SER A 85 -4.25 -16.85 -9.32
C SER A 85 -5.27 -16.20 -10.26
N SER A 86 -5.38 -14.86 -10.24
CA SER A 86 -6.28 -14.14 -11.16
C SER A 86 -5.87 -14.34 -12.62
N GLN A 87 -4.57 -14.33 -12.92
CA GLN A 87 -4.04 -14.65 -14.24
C GLN A 87 -4.40 -16.09 -14.68
N LYS A 88 -4.25 -17.09 -13.81
CA LYS A 88 -4.68 -18.48 -14.12
C LYS A 88 -6.17 -18.57 -14.38
N GLN A 89 -6.99 -17.83 -13.64
CA GLN A 89 -8.45 -17.82 -13.82
C GLN A 89 -8.85 -17.14 -15.13
N PHE A 90 -8.17 -16.04 -15.49
CA PHE A 90 -8.33 -15.37 -16.78
C PHE A 90 -8.04 -16.32 -17.96
N TRP A 91 -6.90 -17.01 -17.95
CA TRP A 91 -6.54 -17.99 -18.99
C TRP A 91 -7.51 -19.18 -19.09
N ARG A 92 -8.10 -19.63 -17.96
CA ARG A 92 -9.13 -20.68 -17.98
C ARG A 92 -10.43 -20.19 -18.61
N ALA A 93 -10.89 -18.99 -18.23
CA ALA A 93 -12.12 -18.41 -18.77
C ALA A 93 -12.02 -18.16 -20.28
N GLU A 94 -10.87 -17.67 -20.74
CA GLU A 94 -10.60 -17.40 -22.16
C GLU A 94 -10.55 -18.70 -22.98
N ASN A 95 -9.83 -19.72 -22.51
CA ASN A 95 -9.74 -21.01 -23.24
C ASN A 95 -11.05 -21.82 -23.23
N SER A 96 -11.93 -21.64 -22.25
CA SER A 96 -13.28 -22.23 -22.27
C SER A 96 -14.19 -21.59 -23.33
N GLN A 97 -13.92 -20.35 -23.75
CA GLN A 97 -14.65 -19.67 -24.83
C GLN A 97 -14.26 -20.21 -26.23
N PHE A 98 -13.03 -20.72 -26.39
CA PHE A 98 -12.52 -21.27 -27.65
C PHE A 98 -12.74 -22.78 -27.81
N ALA A 99 -13.19 -23.47 -26.77
CA ALA A 99 -13.55 -24.89 -26.80
C ALA A 99 -15.02 -25.08 -27.20
N LYS A 100 -15.39 -24.74 -28.44
CA LYS A 100 -16.61 -25.31 -29.05
C LYS A 100 -16.21 -26.53 -29.87
N PRO A 101 -16.79 -27.72 -29.60
CA PRO A 101 -16.56 -28.87 -30.46
C PRO A 101 -17.18 -28.61 -31.84
N ILE A 102 -16.48 -29.08 -32.88
CA ILE A 102 -16.97 -29.17 -34.27
C ILE A 102 -18.01 -30.28 -34.34
#